data_AF-A0A7X6A8M1-F1
#
_entry.id   AF-A0A7X6A8M1-F1
#
_cell.length_a   1.000
_cell.length_b   1.000
_cell.length_c   1.000
_cell.angle_alpha   90.00
_cell.angle_beta   90.00
_cell.angle_gamma   90.00
#
_symmetry.space_group_name_H-M   'P 1'
#
loop_
_entity.id
_entity.type
_entity.pdbx_description
1 polymer ?
#
loop_
_entity_poly.entity_id
_entity_poly.type
_entity_poly.pdbx_seq_one_letter_code
_entity_poly.pdbx_strand_id
1 'polypeptide(L)'
;MNTRSLTVLTLLALLLAAACAGPAGDPLDVGKLEDQEDRSESLANDLLAFSLAMRKADRNRFDDFWEAEVTATPVPADEPERKEVAARALQGHWSFDGNPKLYPRDEYVSQMWSLVERYEALEDVRFKVKQVEFSEDGSQAKAKIKFFLVGKHDGPGREWIKGLAKLGANKTGDDPWRIDRLEFTEMHSTVTAQEWFSEVSGPAGLNEKFPRFGQGANDGFVNHGAAAADVNADGLIDVAATGVLGNFLYLNAGDGTFTDASADSLVKFSPTGAGVVFLDYDNDGDPDLFVASVGRQLLLQNRFVPEGKVRFIDVSLESGVAQSAIGFSAVAADVNNDGWQDVYVCSYNRYGTVMPDSWTGATNGTPNLLLVNQGDGTYRSVAEEWGVADSRWSYAAQFIDLDVDGDQDLYVANDFGENALYRNDGGRFTDGAVEMGIVDPGFGMGVSFGDYDNDGDFDLHVTNMSSTAGKRILELLY
;
A
#
# COMPACT_ATOMS: atom_id res chain seq x y z
N MET A 1 -14.30 -19.50 -26.16
CA MET A 1 -14.02 -18.05 -26.13
C MET A 1 -13.54 -17.74 -24.72
N ASN A 2 -12.22 -17.81 -24.51
CA ASN A 2 -11.52 -17.34 -23.32
C ASN A 2 -10.02 -17.46 -23.65
N THR A 3 -9.42 -16.34 -24.02
CA THR A 3 -7.98 -16.18 -24.21
C THR A 3 -7.64 -14.75 -23.82
N ARG A 4 -6.75 -14.61 -22.82
CA ARG A 4 -5.86 -13.46 -22.51
C ARG A 4 -5.74 -13.25 -20.99
N SER A 5 -4.87 -14.04 -20.34
CA SER A 5 -4.19 -13.65 -19.09
C SER A 5 -2.70 -14.05 -19.06
N LEU A 6 -2.13 -14.64 -20.11
CA LEU A 6 -0.69 -14.84 -20.25
C LEU A 6 -0.12 -13.81 -21.23
N THR A 7 0.35 -12.66 -20.75
CA THR A 7 1.25 -11.81 -21.59
C THR A 7 2.17 -10.86 -20.83
N VAL A 8 2.16 -10.83 -19.48
CA VAL A 8 2.98 -9.84 -18.74
C VAL A 8 4.33 -10.40 -18.28
N LEU A 9 4.40 -11.64 -17.79
CA LEU A 9 5.69 -12.23 -17.37
C LEU A 9 6.57 -12.71 -18.54
N THR A 10 5.96 -13.25 -19.60
CA THR A 10 6.70 -13.77 -20.75
C THR A 10 7.43 -12.68 -21.55
N LEU A 11 6.96 -11.42 -21.48
CA LEU A 11 7.65 -10.28 -22.12
C LEU A 11 8.89 -9.81 -21.35
N LEU A 12 8.95 -10.02 -20.03
CA LEU A 12 10.07 -9.58 -19.19
C LEU A 12 11.34 -10.39 -19.49
N ALA A 13 11.20 -11.69 -19.76
CA ALA A 13 12.30 -12.57 -20.14
C ALA A 13 12.85 -12.29 -21.56
N LEU A 14 11.99 -11.85 -22.49
CA LEU A 14 12.37 -11.57 -23.88
C LEU A 14 13.13 -10.23 -24.05
N LEU A 15 12.96 -9.27 -23.14
CA LEU A 15 13.61 -7.95 -23.19
C LEU A 15 14.99 -7.91 -22.51
N LEU A 16 15.24 -8.75 -21.49
CA LEU A 16 16.58 -8.86 -20.88
C LEU A 16 17.62 -9.48 -21.84
N ALA A 17 17.19 -10.31 -22.80
CA ALA A 17 18.08 -10.90 -23.79
C ALA A 17 18.53 -9.90 -24.89
N ALA A 18 17.83 -8.77 -25.07
CA ALA A 18 18.12 -7.82 -26.15
C ALA A 18 19.10 -6.70 -25.76
N ALA A 19 19.46 -6.55 -24.47
CA ALA A 19 20.26 -5.43 -23.98
C ALA A 19 21.74 -5.77 -23.64
N CYS A 20 22.17 -7.03 -23.74
CA CYS A 20 23.54 -7.46 -23.46
C CYS A 20 24.11 -8.31 -24.60
N ALA A 21 24.58 -7.68 -25.67
CA ALA A 21 25.36 -8.36 -26.71
C ALA A 21 26.81 -8.61 -26.22
N GLY A 22 26.95 -9.54 -25.28
CA GLY A 22 28.19 -10.28 -24.97
C GLY A 22 28.24 -11.59 -25.77
N PRO A 23 29.37 -12.33 -25.79
CA PRO A 23 29.54 -13.47 -26.70
C PRO A 23 28.49 -14.55 -26.42
N ALA A 24 27.94 -15.10 -27.51
CA ALA A 24 26.82 -16.04 -27.53
C ALA A 24 26.96 -17.16 -26.49
N GLY A 25 26.23 -17.03 -25.39
CA GLY A 25 25.85 -18.15 -24.54
C GLY A 25 24.76 -18.97 -25.24
N ASP A 26 24.62 -20.23 -24.84
CA ASP A 26 23.55 -21.10 -25.34
C ASP A 26 22.19 -20.39 -25.27
N PRO A 27 21.31 -20.58 -26.27
CA PRO A 27 19.99 -19.96 -26.27
C PRO A 27 19.21 -20.32 -24.99
N LEU A 28 18.65 -19.31 -24.33
CA LEU A 28 17.79 -19.45 -23.16
C LEU A 28 16.64 -20.43 -23.48
N ASP A 29 16.58 -21.54 -22.74
CA ASP A 29 15.53 -22.54 -22.86
C ASP A 29 14.30 -22.07 -22.07
N VAL A 30 13.42 -21.34 -22.76
CA VAL A 30 12.21 -20.72 -22.17
C VAL A 30 11.30 -21.75 -21.52
N GLY A 31 11.17 -22.96 -22.09
CA GLY A 31 10.32 -24.01 -21.52
C GLY A 31 10.83 -24.49 -20.17
N LYS A 32 12.15 -24.60 -19.99
CA LYS A 32 12.73 -24.94 -18.67
C LYS A 32 12.54 -23.84 -17.63
N LEU A 33 12.54 -22.56 -18.06
CA LEU A 33 12.29 -21.44 -17.16
C LEU A 33 10.83 -21.40 -16.70
N GLU A 34 9.88 -21.61 -17.62
CA GLU A 34 8.45 -21.71 -17.30
C GLU A 34 8.18 -22.90 -16.36
N ASP A 35 8.73 -24.09 -16.63
CA ASP A 35 8.60 -25.25 -15.75
C ASP A 35 9.18 -25.00 -14.35
N GLN A 36 10.30 -24.29 -14.25
CA GLN A 36 10.92 -23.95 -12.98
C GLN A 36 10.09 -22.92 -12.20
N GLU A 37 9.50 -21.96 -12.91
CA GLU A 37 8.61 -20.96 -12.34
C GLU A 37 7.34 -21.60 -11.76
N ASP A 38 6.65 -22.43 -12.54
CA ASP A 38 5.44 -23.14 -12.12
C ASP A 38 5.68 -24.00 -10.88
N ARG A 39 6.81 -24.73 -10.83
CA ARG A 39 7.19 -25.55 -9.67
C ARG A 39 7.53 -24.69 -8.45
N SER A 40 8.20 -23.56 -8.66
CA SER A 40 8.53 -22.61 -7.58
C SER A 40 7.26 -22.00 -6.99
N GLU A 41 6.31 -21.63 -7.84
CA GLU A 41 5.00 -21.13 -7.43
C GLU A 41 4.21 -22.20 -6.67
N SER A 42 4.20 -23.45 -7.16
CA SER A 42 3.55 -24.58 -6.48
C SER A 42 4.08 -24.77 -5.05
N LEU A 43 5.42 -24.78 -4.86
CA LEU A 43 6.01 -24.90 -3.53
C LEU A 43 5.68 -23.67 -2.65
N ALA A 44 5.73 -22.46 -3.22
CA ALA A 44 5.41 -21.24 -2.49
C ALA A 44 3.94 -21.21 -2.02
N ASN A 45 3.01 -21.73 -2.82
CA ASN A 45 1.60 -21.85 -2.47
C ASN A 45 1.36 -22.83 -1.31
N ASP A 46 2.04 -23.97 -1.29
CA ASP A 46 1.95 -24.91 -0.17
C ASP A 46 2.58 -24.35 1.11
N LEU A 47 3.71 -23.62 1.01
CA LEU A 47 4.30 -22.93 2.15
C LEU A 47 3.44 -21.75 2.66
N LEU A 48 2.67 -21.11 1.78
CA LEU A 48 1.65 -20.15 2.18
C LEU A 48 0.53 -20.84 2.98
N ALA A 49 0.06 -22.01 2.53
CA ALA A 49 -0.94 -22.79 3.25
C ALA A 49 -0.42 -23.28 4.62
N PHE A 50 0.84 -23.72 4.69
CA PHE A 50 1.55 -24.05 5.93
C PHE A 50 1.62 -22.86 6.89
N SER A 51 2.03 -21.70 6.38
CA SER A 51 2.08 -20.45 7.15
C SER A 51 0.70 -20.06 7.71
N LEU A 52 -0.36 -20.24 6.92
CA LEU A 52 -1.73 -19.97 7.34
C LEU A 52 -2.22 -20.95 8.42
N ALA A 53 -1.85 -22.23 8.34
CA ALA A 53 -2.18 -23.23 9.35
C ALA A 53 -1.55 -22.86 10.71
N MET A 54 -0.26 -22.49 10.71
CA MET A 54 0.43 -21.97 11.90
C MET A 54 -0.23 -20.72 12.46
N ARG A 55 -0.48 -19.71 11.60
CA ARG A 55 -1.09 -18.43 12.04
C ARG A 55 -2.47 -18.64 12.68
N LYS A 56 -3.27 -19.58 12.16
CA LYS A 56 -4.60 -19.89 12.68
C LYS A 56 -4.59 -20.87 13.87
N ALA A 57 -3.42 -21.32 14.31
CA ALA A 57 -3.29 -22.40 15.28
C ALA A 57 -4.10 -23.66 14.90
N ASP A 58 -4.21 -23.97 13.61
CA ASP A 58 -4.89 -25.16 13.10
C ASP A 58 -3.93 -26.35 13.08
N ARG A 59 -3.91 -27.08 14.20
CA ARG A 59 -3.01 -28.24 14.39
C ARG A 59 -3.21 -29.32 13.34
N ASN A 60 -4.46 -29.68 13.07
CA ASN A 60 -4.76 -30.77 12.14
C ASN A 60 -4.22 -30.44 10.75
N ARG A 61 -4.44 -29.19 10.30
CA ARG A 61 -3.93 -28.76 9.01
C ARG A 61 -2.41 -28.64 8.99
N PHE A 62 -1.79 -28.24 10.08
CA PHE A 62 -0.34 -28.15 10.21
C PHE A 62 0.35 -29.51 10.05
N ASP A 63 -0.26 -30.57 10.60
CA ASP A 63 0.30 -31.93 10.57
C ASP A 63 0.33 -32.51 9.14
N ASP A 64 -0.58 -32.06 8.26
CA ASP A 64 -0.65 -32.50 6.86
C ASP A 64 0.58 -32.13 6.03
N PHE A 65 1.41 -31.18 6.45
CA PHE A 65 2.51 -30.66 5.63
C PHE A 65 3.81 -31.46 5.73
N TRP A 66 3.86 -32.52 6.51
CA TRP A 66 5.11 -33.21 6.87
C TRP A 66 5.15 -34.63 6.34
N GLU A 67 6.33 -35.05 5.90
CA GLU A 67 6.64 -36.46 5.67
C GLU A 67 6.66 -37.26 6.98
N ALA A 68 6.62 -38.59 6.88
CA ALA A 68 6.63 -39.49 8.04
C ALA A 68 7.91 -39.38 8.88
N GLU A 69 9.04 -39.05 8.25
CA GLU A 69 10.32 -38.76 8.89
C GLU A 69 10.85 -37.42 8.40
N VAL A 70 11.41 -36.62 9.30
CA VAL A 70 11.88 -35.26 9.01
C VAL A 70 13.31 -35.10 9.49
N THR A 71 14.21 -34.68 8.60
CA THR A 71 15.57 -34.27 8.95
C THR A 71 15.58 -32.78 9.34
N ALA A 72 15.76 -32.46 10.61
CA ALA A 72 15.61 -31.09 11.07
C ALA A 72 16.56 -30.68 12.19
N THR A 73 16.75 -29.38 12.35
CA THR A 73 17.37 -28.80 13.55
C THR A 73 16.35 -28.80 14.69
N PRO A 74 16.75 -29.12 15.94
CA PRO A 74 15.85 -29.01 17.09
C PRO A 74 15.23 -27.62 17.20
N VAL A 75 13.94 -27.54 17.52
CA VAL A 75 13.28 -26.26 17.79
C VAL A 75 13.69 -25.79 19.19
N PRO A 76 14.15 -24.54 19.38
CA PRO A 76 14.54 -24.06 20.69
C PRO A 76 13.37 -24.10 21.68
N ALA A 77 13.55 -24.79 22.81
CA ALA A 77 12.56 -24.84 23.87
C ALA A 77 12.58 -23.59 24.76
N ASP A 78 13.77 -23.01 24.94
CA ASP A 78 13.97 -21.83 25.79
C ASP A 78 13.99 -20.54 24.97
N GLU A 79 13.60 -19.45 25.63
CA GLU A 79 13.81 -18.10 25.11
C GLU A 79 15.30 -17.77 24.99
N PRO A 80 15.68 -16.95 23.98
CA PRO A 80 17.06 -16.55 23.82
C PRO A 80 17.41 -15.51 24.88
N GLU A 81 18.68 -15.42 25.26
CA GLU A 81 19.14 -14.28 26.04
C GLU A 81 18.91 -13.00 25.24
N ARG A 82 18.10 -12.08 25.77
CA ARG A 82 17.77 -10.82 25.10
C ARG A 82 18.60 -9.66 25.64
N LYS A 83 19.02 -8.77 24.75
CA LYS A 83 19.77 -7.54 25.05
C LYS A 83 19.01 -6.33 24.52
N GLU A 84 19.05 -5.23 25.26
CA GLU A 84 18.49 -3.96 24.78
C GLU A 84 19.32 -3.42 23.62
N VAL A 85 18.65 -3.11 22.51
CA VAL A 85 19.27 -2.59 21.28
C VAL A 85 18.80 -1.19 20.92
N ALA A 86 17.65 -0.78 21.46
CA ALA A 86 17.09 0.55 21.41
C ALA A 86 16.15 0.71 22.60
N ALA A 87 15.74 1.95 22.91
CA ALA A 87 14.82 2.21 24.00
C ALA A 87 13.59 1.29 23.91
N ARG A 88 13.45 0.36 24.87
CA ARG A 88 12.33 -0.59 24.96
C ARG A 88 12.28 -1.67 23.86
N ALA A 89 13.37 -1.90 23.13
CA ALA A 89 13.49 -3.01 22.18
C ALA A 89 14.56 -3.99 22.64
N LEU A 90 14.14 -5.25 22.85
CA LEU A 90 15.01 -6.34 23.27
C LEU A 90 15.24 -7.29 22.10
N GLN A 91 16.49 -7.61 21.80
CA GLN A 91 16.84 -8.58 20.76
C GLN A 91 17.56 -9.79 21.35
N GLY A 92 17.14 -10.97 20.93
CA GLY A 92 17.81 -12.23 21.22
C GLY A 92 18.03 -13.04 19.95
N HIS A 93 18.96 -14.00 20.02
CA HIS A 93 19.32 -14.85 18.89
C HIS A 93 19.44 -16.30 19.36
N TRP A 94 18.92 -17.22 18.56
CA TRP A 94 19.18 -18.64 18.72
C TRP A 94 20.25 -19.08 17.73
N SER A 95 21.31 -19.68 18.25
CA SER A 95 22.37 -20.28 17.45
C SER A 95 22.10 -21.76 17.24
N PHE A 96 22.16 -22.20 15.98
CA PHE A 96 22.01 -23.60 15.60
C PHE A 96 23.39 -24.21 15.35
N ASP A 97 23.60 -25.43 15.83
CA ASP A 97 24.89 -26.13 15.73
C ASP A 97 25.18 -26.68 14.32
N GLY A 98 24.25 -26.49 13.37
CA GLY A 98 24.36 -26.96 12.00
C GLY A 98 24.25 -28.48 11.83
N ASN A 99 23.80 -29.22 12.85
CA ASN A 99 23.70 -30.67 12.82
C ASN A 99 22.22 -31.13 12.87
N PRO A 100 21.53 -31.19 11.73
CA PRO A 100 20.17 -31.68 11.71
C PRO A 100 20.10 -33.17 12.06
N LYS A 101 19.03 -33.58 12.72
CA LYS A 101 18.75 -34.95 13.15
C LYS A 101 17.49 -35.47 12.46
N LEU A 102 17.40 -36.79 12.31
CA LEU A 102 16.19 -37.44 11.83
C LEU A 102 15.21 -37.61 12.98
N TYR A 103 13.96 -37.21 12.77
CA TYR A 103 12.86 -37.30 13.72
C TYR A 103 11.66 -38.02 13.10
N PRO A 104 10.92 -38.84 13.87
CA PRO A 104 9.55 -39.19 13.53
C PRO A 104 8.70 -37.91 13.41
N ARG A 105 7.78 -37.88 12.45
CA ARG A 105 6.91 -36.73 12.18
C ARG A 105 6.30 -36.15 13.47
N ASP A 106 5.59 -36.99 14.21
CA ASP A 106 4.79 -36.54 15.36
C ASP A 106 5.68 -35.90 16.46
N GLU A 107 6.94 -36.32 16.58
CA GLU A 107 7.91 -35.74 17.51
C GLU A 107 8.33 -34.33 17.06
N TYR A 108 8.77 -34.17 15.81
CA TYR A 108 9.24 -32.87 15.32
C TYR A 108 8.10 -31.87 15.17
N VAL A 109 6.95 -32.34 14.70
CA VAL A 109 5.74 -31.54 14.54
C VAL A 109 5.25 -31.04 15.90
N SER A 110 5.44 -31.79 16.99
CA SER A 110 5.19 -31.30 18.37
C SER A 110 6.20 -30.23 18.82
N GLN A 111 7.48 -30.37 18.48
CA GLN A 111 8.49 -29.33 18.75
C GLN A 111 8.20 -28.01 18.01
N MET A 112 7.81 -28.09 16.73
CA MET A 112 7.42 -26.89 15.98
C MET A 112 6.14 -26.24 16.54
N TRP A 113 5.23 -27.04 17.11
CA TRP A 113 3.99 -26.54 17.67
C TRP A 113 4.18 -25.80 18.98
N SER A 114 5.15 -26.21 19.81
CA SER A 114 5.44 -25.46 21.04
C SER A 114 5.86 -24.02 20.71
N LEU A 115 6.49 -23.77 19.56
CA LEU A 115 6.77 -22.41 19.08
C LEU A 115 5.49 -21.63 18.74
N VAL A 116 4.44 -22.29 18.23
CA VAL A 116 3.13 -21.68 17.97
C VAL A 116 2.42 -21.38 19.30
N GLU A 117 2.45 -22.33 20.24
CA GLU A 117 1.80 -22.23 21.56
C GLU A 117 2.43 -21.18 22.49
N ARG A 118 3.64 -20.70 22.18
CA ARG A 118 4.26 -19.56 22.89
C ARG A 118 3.51 -18.25 22.69
N TYR A 119 2.63 -18.16 21.69
CA TYR A 119 1.89 -16.96 21.36
C TYR A 119 0.46 -17.08 21.83
N GLU A 120 -0.05 -16.04 22.51
CA GLU A 120 -1.49 -15.87 22.73
C GLU A 120 -2.22 -15.76 21.38
N ALA A 121 -1.59 -15.05 20.43
CA ALA A 121 -2.06 -14.92 19.07
C ALA A 121 -0.90 -14.68 18.10
N LEU A 122 -0.82 -15.50 17.05
CA LEU A 122 0.03 -15.24 15.88
C LEU A 122 -0.71 -14.34 14.88
N GLU A 123 -0.13 -13.19 14.61
CA GLU A 123 -0.72 -12.17 13.75
C GLU A 123 -0.22 -12.27 12.31
N ASP A 124 1.05 -12.66 12.12
CA ASP A 124 1.67 -12.90 10.81
C ASP A 124 2.64 -14.08 10.89
N VAL A 125 2.54 -15.00 9.93
CA VAL A 125 3.48 -16.11 9.76
C VAL A 125 3.78 -16.20 8.27
N ARG A 126 5.05 -16.28 7.89
CA ARG A 126 5.46 -16.36 6.49
C ARG A 126 6.67 -17.26 6.34
N PHE A 127 6.59 -18.21 5.42
CA PHE A 127 7.72 -19.01 4.94
C PHE A 127 7.94 -18.68 3.46
N LYS A 128 8.90 -17.79 3.17
CA LYS A 128 9.16 -17.28 1.82
C LYS A 128 10.31 -18.03 1.17
N VAL A 129 10.07 -18.65 0.03
CA VAL A 129 11.11 -19.22 -0.83
C VAL A 129 12.00 -18.08 -1.35
N LYS A 130 13.32 -18.22 -1.15
CA LYS A 130 14.35 -17.28 -1.64
C LYS A 130 15.14 -17.85 -2.79
N GLN A 131 15.32 -19.16 -2.78
CA GLN A 131 15.96 -19.93 -3.82
C GLN A 131 15.41 -21.35 -3.71
N VAL A 132 15.20 -22.02 -4.84
CA VAL A 132 14.81 -23.44 -4.86
C VAL A 132 15.48 -24.14 -6.03
N GLU A 133 15.91 -25.38 -5.78
CA GLU A 133 16.41 -26.33 -6.76
C GLU A 133 15.50 -27.56 -6.75
N PHE A 134 15.19 -28.08 -7.92
CA PHE A 134 14.35 -29.27 -8.07
C PHE A 134 15.17 -30.46 -8.61
N SER A 135 14.76 -31.68 -8.27
CA SER A 135 15.26 -32.89 -8.94
C SER A 135 14.87 -32.89 -10.43
N GLU A 136 15.57 -33.69 -11.24
CA GLU A 136 15.29 -33.79 -12.69
C GLU A 136 13.83 -34.18 -12.99
N ASP A 137 13.27 -35.09 -12.20
CA ASP A 137 11.87 -35.52 -12.29
C ASP A 137 10.88 -34.55 -11.62
N GLY A 138 11.37 -33.50 -10.95
CA GLY A 138 10.56 -32.51 -10.25
C GLY A 138 9.88 -32.98 -8.97
N SER A 139 10.16 -34.21 -8.50
CA SER A 139 9.52 -34.77 -7.31
C SER A 139 10.12 -34.29 -5.99
N GLN A 140 11.32 -33.70 -6.02
CA GLN A 140 12.03 -33.21 -4.84
C GLN A 140 12.41 -31.73 -4.99
N ALA A 141 12.30 -30.98 -3.90
CA ALA A 141 12.69 -29.58 -3.81
C ALA A 141 13.68 -29.36 -2.67
N LYS A 142 14.71 -28.55 -2.93
CA LYS A 142 15.65 -28.03 -1.93
C LYS A 142 15.60 -26.51 -1.97
N ALA A 143 15.03 -25.91 -0.94
CA ALA A 143 14.82 -24.47 -0.88
C ALA A 143 15.63 -23.81 0.23
N LYS A 144 16.06 -22.57 -0.02
CA LYS A 144 16.41 -21.60 1.02
C LYS A 144 15.18 -20.78 1.31
N ILE A 145 14.78 -20.72 2.56
CA ILE A 145 13.59 -20.00 3.00
C ILE A 145 13.98 -18.90 3.98
N LYS A 146 13.28 -17.76 3.88
CA LYS A 146 13.26 -16.74 4.92
C LYS A 146 11.91 -16.81 5.62
N PHE A 147 11.92 -16.93 6.94
CA PHE A 147 10.70 -17.07 7.71
C PHE A 147 10.50 -15.92 8.69
N PHE A 148 9.23 -15.68 9.02
CA PHE A 148 8.78 -14.65 9.95
C PHE A 148 7.64 -15.21 10.82
N LEU A 149 7.69 -14.94 12.11
CA LEU A 149 6.57 -15.11 13.03
C LEU A 149 6.41 -13.79 13.79
N VAL A 150 5.20 -13.25 13.80
CA VAL A 150 4.88 -12.02 14.51
C VAL A 150 3.62 -12.28 15.32
N GLY A 151 3.64 -11.99 16.61
CA GLY A 151 2.50 -12.22 17.47
C GLY A 151 2.67 -11.67 18.87
N LYS A 152 1.59 -11.78 19.65
CA LYS A 152 1.58 -11.46 21.07
C LYS A 152 2.05 -12.68 21.86
N HIS A 153 3.08 -12.48 22.65
CA HIS A 153 3.70 -13.50 23.48
C HIS A 153 3.24 -13.32 24.94
N ASP A 154 3.34 -14.36 25.77
CA ASP A 154 3.04 -14.34 27.21
C ASP A 154 4.07 -13.45 27.95
N GLY A 155 3.90 -12.14 27.86
CA GLY A 155 4.82 -11.11 28.33
C GLY A 155 4.40 -9.72 27.86
N PRO A 156 5.09 -8.64 28.27
CA PRO A 156 4.79 -7.33 27.74
C PRO A 156 5.20 -7.28 26.26
N GLY A 157 4.21 -7.12 25.39
CA GLY A 157 4.39 -6.69 24.01
C GLY A 157 4.46 -7.78 22.94
N ARG A 158 4.60 -7.28 21.72
CA ARG A 158 4.69 -8.06 20.47
C ARG A 158 6.12 -8.58 20.25
N GLU A 159 6.23 -9.82 19.77
CA GLU A 159 7.49 -10.44 19.36
C GLU A 159 7.53 -10.61 17.83
N TRP A 160 8.70 -10.32 17.25
CA TRP A 160 9.04 -10.57 15.86
C TRP A 160 10.20 -11.57 15.81
N ILE A 161 9.90 -12.79 15.39
CA ILE A 161 10.90 -13.76 15.00
C ILE A 161 11.14 -13.65 13.51
N LYS A 162 12.41 -13.53 13.10
CA LYS A 162 12.82 -13.65 11.70
C LYS A 162 14.05 -14.53 11.59
N GLY A 163 14.16 -15.25 10.48
CA GLY A 163 15.29 -16.13 10.30
C GLY A 163 15.43 -16.70 8.90
N LEU A 164 16.44 -17.53 8.75
CA LEU A 164 16.73 -18.29 7.55
C LEU A 164 16.70 -19.78 7.87
N ALA A 165 16.22 -20.57 6.90
CA ALA A 165 16.25 -22.01 6.99
C ALA A 165 16.49 -22.65 5.62
N LYS A 166 16.96 -23.90 5.64
CA LYS A 166 16.95 -24.78 4.47
C LYS A 166 15.76 -25.71 4.60
N LEU A 167 15.05 -25.91 3.51
CA LEU A 167 13.86 -26.74 3.45
C LEU A 167 14.04 -27.80 2.37
N GLY A 168 13.72 -29.04 2.70
CA GLY A 168 13.51 -30.12 1.73
C GLY A 168 12.03 -30.49 1.69
N ALA A 169 11.53 -30.79 0.50
CA ALA A 169 10.18 -31.29 0.34
C ALA A 169 10.09 -32.30 -0.81
N ASN A 170 9.15 -33.23 -0.70
CA ASN A 170 8.82 -34.21 -1.72
C ASN A 170 7.37 -34.03 -2.19
N LYS A 171 7.10 -34.47 -3.42
CA LYS A 171 5.76 -34.46 -4.02
C LYS A 171 5.59 -35.68 -4.92
N THR A 172 4.39 -36.27 -4.90
CA THR A 172 4.00 -37.39 -5.77
C THR A 172 2.87 -36.95 -6.69
N GLY A 173 3.11 -36.93 -8.01
CA GLY A 173 2.10 -36.47 -8.97
C GLY A 173 1.63 -35.04 -8.68
N ASP A 174 0.32 -34.85 -8.56
CA ASP A 174 -0.29 -33.53 -8.27
C ASP A 174 -0.51 -33.26 -6.78
N ASP A 175 -0.12 -34.17 -5.89
CA ASP A 175 -0.29 -34.01 -4.44
C ASP A 175 0.45 -32.75 -3.92
N PRO A 176 0.04 -32.17 -2.78
CA PRO A 176 0.76 -31.04 -2.21
C PRO A 176 2.15 -31.47 -1.71
N TRP A 177 3.10 -30.55 -1.72
CA TRP A 177 4.45 -30.79 -1.20
C TRP A 177 4.40 -31.20 0.29
N ARG A 178 5.29 -32.12 0.67
CA ARG A 178 5.48 -32.60 2.04
C ARG A 178 6.91 -32.37 2.47
N ILE A 179 7.08 -31.70 3.60
CA ILE A 179 8.37 -31.31 4.15
C ILE A 179 9.05 -32.54 4.75
N ASP A 180 10.23 -32.89 4.22
CA ASP A 180 11.10 -33.95 4.74
C ASP A 180 12.35 -33.40 5.44
N ARG A 181 12.59 -32.08 5.31
CA ARG A 181 13.72 -31.42 5.93
C ARG A 181 13.42 -29.98 6.29
N LEU A 182 13.77 -29.57 7.50
CA LEU A 182 13.72 -28.17 7.95
C LEU A 182 14.90 -27.84 8.87
N GLU A 183 15.87 -27.10 8.35
CA GLU A 183 17.09 -26.73 9.07
C GLU A 183 17.13 -25.23 9.29
N PHE A 184 16.85 -24.77 10.51
CA PHE A 184 17.08 -23.38 10.89
C PHE A 184 18.57 -23.08 10.89
N THR A 185 18.97 -22.04 10.16
CA THR A 185 20.36 -21.59 10.12
C THR A 185 20.57 -20.35 10.98
N GLU A 186 19.52 -19.54 11.11
CA GLU A 186 19.53 -18.29 11.86
C GLU A 186 18.13 -17.99 12.34
N MET A 187 17.98 -17.59 13.60
CA MET A 187 16.71 -17.12 14.15
C MET A 187 16.97 -15.97 15.13
N HIS A 188 16.31 -14.85 14.90
CA HIS A 188 16.38 -13.64 15.73
C HIS A 188 15.01 -13.31 16.26
N SER A 189 14.92 -13.07 17.56
CA SER A 189 13.74 -12.54 18.24
C SER A 189 13.95 -11.06 18.52
N THR A 190 12.96 -10.23 18.22
CA THR A 190 12.86 -8.85 18.71
C THR A 190 11.55 -8.72 19.48
N VAL A 191 11.60 -8.22 20.70
CA VAL A 191 10.42 -7.98 21.54
C VAL A 191 10.36 -6.52 21.93
N THR A 192 9.16 -5.94 21.92
CA THR A 192 8.94 -4.64 22.53
C THR A 192 8.68 -4.79 24.03
N ALA A 193 9.42 -4.06 24.86
CA ALA A 193 9.18 -4.03 26.30
C ALA A 193 7.89 -3.26 26.68
N GLN A 194 7.33 -2.47 25.74
CA GLN A 194 6.09 -1.73 25.94
C GLN A 194 5.42 -1.36 24.60
N GLU A 195 4.11 -1.53 24.48
CA GLU A 195 3.36 -1.08 23.31
C GLU A 195 3.03 0.43 23.40
N TRP A 196 3.26 1.19 22.34
CA TRP A 196 2.87 2.61 22.22
C TRP A 196 1.59 2.79 21.42
N PHE A 197 1.37 1.92 20.45
CA PHE A 197 0.21 1.96 19.56
C PHE A 197 -0.52 0.63 19.67
N SER A 198 -1.84 0.71 19.81
CA SER A 198 -2.75 -0.42 19.63
C SER A 198 -3.43 -0.30 18.27
N GLU A 199 -3.56 -1.41 17.56
CA GLU A 199 -4.46 -1.51 16.42
C GLU A 199 -5.90 -1.44 16.95
N VAL A 200 -6.67 -0.43 16.53
CA VAL A 200 -8.02 -0.16 17.03
C VAL A 200 -9.08 -0.12 15.94
N SER A 201 -8.73 -0.27 14.67
CA SER A 201 -9.69 -0.14 13.56
C SER A 201 -10.82 -1.16 13.66
N GLY A 202 -10.52 -2.42 14.03
CA GLY A 202 -11.53 -3.46 14.25
C GLY A 202 -12.49 -3.14 15.40
N PRO A 203 -11.98 -2.95 16.63
CA PRO A 203 -12.81 -2.55 17.78
C PRO A 203 -13.57 -1.23 17.58
N ALA A 204 -13.01 -0.28 16.82
CA ALA A 204 -13.63 1.00 16.53
C ALA A 204 -14.69 0.92 15.42
N GLY A 205 -14.81 -0.20 14.69
CA GLY A 205 -15.74 -0.33 13.57
C GLY A 205 -15.28 0.36 12.27
N LEU A 206 -14.00 0.75 12.18
CA LEU A 206 -13.35 1.37 11.01
C LEU A 206 -12.56 0.34 10.20
N ASN A 207 -13.12 -0.84 9.94
CA ASN A 207 -12.42 -1.88 9.21
C ASN A 207 -13.30 -2.56 8.15
N GLU A 208 -12.74 -2.68 6.95
CA GLU A 208 -13.38 -3.38 5.84
C GLU A 208 -12.54 -4.58 5.39
N LYS A 209 -13.22 -5.62 4.90
CA LYS A 209 -12.57 -6.82 4.36
C LYS A 209 -12.93 -7.00 2.90
N PHE A 210 -11.91 -6.99 2.06
CA PHE A 210 -12.05 -7.17 0.63
C PHE A 210 -11.52 -8.53 0.17
N PRO A 211 -11.99 -9.05 -0.98
CA PRO A 211 -11.35 -10.16 -1.68
C PRO A 211 -9.87 -9.86 -1.92
N ARG A 212 -9.04 -10.91 -2.06
CA ARG A 212 -7.62 -10.72 -2.38
C ARG A 212 -7.48 -10.05 -3.75
N PHE A 213 -6.43 -9.23 -3.89
CA PHE A 213 -6.06 -8.62 -5.17
C PHE A 213 -5.93 -9.69 -6.28
N GLY A 214 -6.43 -9.40 -7.47
CA GLY A 214 -6.51 -10.29 -8.62
C GLY A 214 -7.77 -11.16 -8.69
N GLN A 215 -8.71 -11.02 -7.75
CA GLN A 215 -10.02 -11.67 -7.82
C GLN A 215 -11.06 -10.72 -8.44
N GLY A 216 -12.12 -11.21 -9.08
CA GLY A 216 -13.06 -10.38 -9.88
C GLY A 216 -13.87 -9.30 -9.14
N ALA A 217 -13.64 -9.07 -7.84
CA ALA A 217 -14.16 -7.94 -7.08
C ALA A 217 -13.05 -7.11 -6.39
N ASN A 218 -11.79 -7.38 -6.75
CA ASN A 218 -10.57 -6.66 -6.37
C ASN A 218 -9.47 -6.98 -7.41
N ASP A 219 -9.68 -6.62 -8.67
CA ASP A 219 -8.79 -6.91 -9.80
C ASP A 219 -8.18 -5.65 -10.44
N GLY A 220 -8.41 -4.49 -9.84
CA GLY A 220 -7.86 -3.19 -10.26
C GLY A 220 -7.00 -2.55 -9.17
N PHE A 221 -6.02 -1.76 -9.59
CA PHE A 221 -5.32 -0.82 -8.70
C PHE A 221 -6.25 0.34 -8.39
N VAL A 222 -7.11 0.21 -7.39
CA VAL A 222 -7.93 1.33 -6.92
C VAL A 222 -8.00 1.35 -5.39
N ASN A 223 -7.85 2.56 -4.84
CA ASN A 223 -8.09 3.08 -3.48
C ASN A 223 -6.89 3.22 -2.54
N HIS A 224 -6.71 4.45 -2.03
CA HIS A 224 -6.76 4.81 -0.61
C HIS A 224 -6.87 6.35 -0.48
N GLY A 225 -8.09 6.88 -0.40
CA GLY A 225 -8.35 8.24 0.05
C GLY A 225 -9.06 8.19 1.40
N ALA A 226 -8.64 9.01 2.34
CA ALA A 226 -9.37 9.23 3.59
C ALA A 226 -9.40 10.73 3.89
N ALA A 227 -10.55 11.21 4.34
CA ALA A 227 -10.73 12.58 4.78
C ALA A 227 -11.51 12.56 6.10
N ALA A 228 -11.34 13.62 6.90
CA ALA A 228 -11.98 13.73 8.20
C ALA A 228 -12.53 15.14 8.40
N ALA A 229 -13.77 15.22 8.88
CA ALA A 229 -14.48 16.46 9.18
C ALA A 229 -15.65 16.14 10.12
N ASP A 230 -16.19 17.14 10.80
CA ASP A 230 -17.46 17.03 11.54
C ASP A 230 -18.61 17.19 10.52
N VAL A 231 -19.06 16.09 9.93
CA VAL A 231 -19.96 16.13 8.76
C VAL A 231 -21.43 16.32 9.17
N ASN A 232 -21.75 16.00 10.43
CA ASN A 232 -23.09 16.07 10.99
C ASN A 232 -23.23 17.18 12.06
N ALA A 233 -22.22 18.05 12.20
CA ALA A 233 -22.16 19.17 13.12
C ALA A 233 -22.45 18.78 14.59
N ASP A 234 -22.01 17.59 15.02
CA ASP A 234 -22.17 17.11 16.40
C ASP A 234 -20.97 17.40 17.30
N GLY A 235 -19.92 18.01 16.74
CA GLY A 235 -18.67 18.36 17.41
C GLY A 235 -17.64 17.22 17.44
N LEU A 236 -17.92 16.08 16.80
CA LEU A 236 -17.03 14.95 16.68
C LEU A 236 -16.52 14.84 15.23
N ILE A 237 -15.26 14.44 15.09
CA ILE A 237 -14.66 14.26 13.76
C ILE A 237 -15.05 12.88 13.21
N ASP A 238 -15.73 12.89 12.08
CA ASP A 238 -16.11 11.74 11.28
C ASP A 238 -15.06 11.41 10.22
N VAL A 239 -15.19 10.25 9.58
CA VAL A 239 -14.23 9.78 8.57
C VAL A 239 -14.95 9.36 7.30
N ALA A 240 -14.53 9.90 6.16
CA ALA A 240 -14.86 9.38 4.84
C ALA A 240 -13.68 8.62 4.25
N ALA A 241 -13.96 7.54 3.51
CA ALA A 241 -12.93 6.75 2.84
C ALA A 241 -13.40 6.25 1.46
N THR A 242 -12.47 6.14 0.51
CA THR A 242 -12.74 5.53 -0.80
C THR A 242 -12.37 4.04 -0.79
N GLY A 243 -13.11 3.20 -1.54
CA GLY A 243 -12.85 1.77 -1.61
C GLY A 243 -13.41 1.08 -2.85
N VAL A 244 -12.94 -0.16 -3.09
CA VAL A 244 -13.22 -0.91 -4.33
C VAL A 244 -14.70 -1.28 -4.43
N LEU A 245 -15.36 -1.40 -3.27
CA LEU A 245 -16.78 -1.76 -3.15
C LEU A 245 -17.69 -0.54 -2.98
N GLY A 246 -17.16 0.67 -3.03
CA GLY A 246 -17.89 1.91 -2.78
C GLY A 246 -17.10 2.89 -1.93
N ASN A 247 -17.67 4.08 -1.77
CA ASN A 247 -17.19 5.08 -0.81
C ASN A 247 -17.89 4.86 0.53
N PHE A 248 -17.22 5.23 1.61
CA PHE A 248 -17.65 5.00 2.98
C PHE A 248 -17.72 6.30 3.78
N LEU A 249 -18.68 6.37 4.69
CA LEU A 249 -18.80 7.41 5.71
C LEU A 249 -19.01 6.75 7.06
N TYR A 250 -18.16 7.09 8.03
CA TYR A 250 -18.17 6.57 9.37
C TYR A 250 -18.38 7.72 10.35
N LEU A 251 -19.52 7.70 11.05
CA LEU A 251 -19.86 8.70 12.06
C LEU A 251 -19.27 8.33 13.41
N ASN A 252 -18.60 9.28 14.06
CA ASN A 252 -17.95 9.09 15.34
C ASN A 252 -18.98 9.06 16.47
N ALA A 253 -18.99 8.01 17.28
CA ALA A 253 -19.94 7.87 18.38
C ALA A 253 -19.48 8.57 19.67
N GLY A 254 -18.25 9.11 19.71
CA GLY A 254 -17.69 9.83 20.86
C GLY A 254 -17.16 8.91 21.98
N ASP A 255 -17.27 7.59 21.82
CA ASP A 255 -16.79 6.58 22.77
C ASP A 255 -15.59 5.77 22.24
N GLY A 256 -14.98 6.24 21.15
CA GLY A 256 -13.91 5.55 20.44
C GLY A 256 -14.39 4.56 19.38
N THR A 257 -15.71 4.46 19.15
CA THR A 257 -16.29 3.67 18.06
C THR A 257 -16.91 4.55 16.97
N PHE A 258 -17.11 3.96 15.80
CA PHE A 258 -17.71 4.58 14.64
C PHE A 258 -18.88 3.74 14.11
N THR A 259 -19.89 4.43 13.60
CA THR A 259 -21.05 3.81 12.93
C THR A 259 -20.94 4.01 11.42
N ASP A 260 -20.99 2.92 10.65
CA ASP A 260 -21.09 2.98 9.18
C ASP A 260 -22.44 3.62 8.79
N ALA A 261 -22.37 4.84 8.27
CA ALA A 261 -23.50 5.61 7.76
C ALA A 261 -23.51 5.66 6.22
N SER A 262 -22.72 4.82 5.54
CA SER A 262 -22.46 4.95 4.11
C SER A 262 -23.72 4.74 3.25
N ALA A 263 -24.58 3.80 3.65
CA ALA A 263 -25.83 3.54 2.94
C ALA A 263 -26.89 4.62 3.23
N ASP A 264 -27.01 5.04 4.48
CA ASP A 264 -28.01 6.02 4.91
C ASP A 264 -27.72 7.43 4.36
N SER A 265 -26.43 7.79 4.29
CA SER A 265 -25.95 9.04 3.68
C SER A 265 -25.93 9.01 2.15
N LEU A 266 -26.21 7.85 1.53
CA LEU A 266 -26.17 7.59 0.10
C LEU A 266 -24.76 7.59 -0.55
N VAL A 267 -23.69 7.88 0.19
CA VAL A 267 -22.32 7.91 -0.34
C VAL A 267 -21.88 6.54 -0.88
N LYS A 268 -22.41 5.44 -0.32
CA LYS A 268 -22.13 4.08 -0.79
C LYS A 268 -22.57 3.82 -2.24
N PHE A 269 -23.55 4.58 -2.72
CA PHE A 269 -24.14 4.41 -4.04
C PHE A 269 -23.54 5.37 -5.08
N SER A 270 -22.64 6.26 -4.68
CA SER A 270 -21.89 7.08 -5.64
C SER A 270 -20.84 6.22 -6.35
N PRO A 271 -20.39 6.64 -7.55
CA PRO A 271 -19.28 5.99 -8.22
C PRO A 271 -18.02 5.97 -7.33
N THR A 272 -17.22 4.92 -7.44
CA THR A 272 -15.97 4.80 -6.66
C THR A 272 -14.97 5.89 -7.06
N GLY A 273 -14.14 6.30 -6.10
CA GLY A 273 -13.03 7.22 -6.32
C GLY A 273 -11.70 6.67 -5.84
N ALA A 274 -10.62 7.38 -6.12
CA ALA A 274 -9.29 7.09 -5.60
C ALA A 274 -8.92 8.00 -4.42
N GLY A 275 -9.35 9.26 -4.46
CA GLY A 275 -9.11 10.27 -3.42
C GLY A 275 -10.39 10.95 -2.97
N VAL A 276 -10.37 11.51 -1.76
CA VAL A 276 -11.52 12.19 -1.17
C VAL A 276 -11.04 13.37 -0.33
N VAL A 277 -11.78 14.48 -0.38
CA VAL A 277 -11.55 15.67 0.43
C VAL A 277 -12.90 16.25 0.87
N PHE A 278 -12.96 16.73 2.11
CA PHE A 278 -14.07 17.54 2.60
C PHE A 278 -13.80 19.01 2.29
N LEU A 279 -14.83 19.74 1.85
CA LEU A 279 -14.81 21.17 1.56
C LEU A 279 -16.22 21.73 1.80
N ASP A 280 -16.35 23.03 1.98
CA ASP A 280 -17.66 23.71 2.01
C ASP A 280 -17.78 24.45 0.67
N TYR A 281 -18.42 23.83 -0.33
CA TYR A 281 -18.37 24.37 -1.70
C TYR A 281 -19.39 25.49 -1.93
N ASP A 282 -20.47 25.53 -1.15
CA ASP A 282 -21.51 26.55 -1.26
C ASP A 282 -21.55 27.53 -0.07
N ASN A 283 -20.55 27.45 0.82
CA ASN A 283 -20.34 28.32 1.98
C ASN A 283 -21.56 28.31 2.93
N ASP A 284 -22.24 27.17 3.05
CA ASP A 284 -23.41 27.03 3.93
C ASP A 284 -23.05 26.54 5.34
N GLY A 285 -21.78 26.17 5.55
CA GLY A 285 -21.21 25.75 6.83
C GLY A 285 -21.29 24.25 7.09
N ASP A 286 -21.79 23.42 6.16
CA ASP A 286 -21.67 21.97 6.25
C ASP A 286 -20.56 21.42 5.31
N PRO A 287 -19.78 20.39 5.74
CA PRO A 287 -18.76 19.81 4.87
C PRO A 287 -19.38 18.94 3.77
N ASP A 288 -19.20 19.35 2.52
CA ASP A 288 -19.43 18.57 1.31
C ASP A 288 -18.30 17.60 1.01
N LEU A 289 -18.54 16.67 0.10
CA LEU A 289 -17.56 15.65 -0.27
C LEU A 289 -17.18 15.74 -1.76
N PHE A 290 -15.93 16.08 -2.03
CA PHE A 290 -15.34 15.93 -3.36
C PHE A 290 -14.60 14.60 -3.48
N VAL A 291 -14.84 13.87 -4.56
CA VAL A 291 -14.21 12.58 -4.82
C VAL A 291 -13.44 12.64 -6.14
N ALA A 292 -12.12 12.47 -6.05
CA ALA A 292 -11.25 12.30 -7.20
C ALA A 292 -11.41 10.88 -7.74
N SER A 293 -11.75 10.74 -9.02
CA SER A 293 -12.12 9.45 -9.61
C SER A 293 -11.43 9.21 -10.95
N VAL A 294 -11.26 7.94 -11.29
CA VAL A 294 -10.99 7.51 -12.66
C VAL A 294 -12.27 7.68 -13.47
N GLY A 295 -12.35 8.77 -14.22
CA GLY A 295 -13.52 9.15 -15.01
C GLY A 295 -13.94 10.57 -14.65
N ARG A 296 -15.24 10.74 -14.43
CA ARG A 296 -15.79 12.02 -13.99
C ARG A 296 -15.50 12.21 -12.51
N GLN A 297 -14.99 13.38 -12.14
CA GLN A 297 -14.87 13.76 -10.74
C GLN A 297 -16.26 13.96 -10.14
N LEU A 298 -16.39 13.77 -8.82
CA LEU A 298 -17.67 13.87 -8.13
C LEU A 298 -17.66 14.98 -7.10
N LEU A 299 -18.76 15.71 -7.03
CA LEU A 299 -19.10 16.60 -5.92
C LEU A 299 -20.43 16.15 -5.35
N LEU A 300 -20.39 15.75 -4.09
CA LEU A 300 -21.55 15.32 -3.34
C LEU A 300 -21.88 16.41 -2.32
N GLN A 301 -22.96 17.13 -2.59
CA GLN A 301 -23.47 18.16 -1.69
C GLN A 301 -23.99 17.50 -0.41
N ASN A 302 -23.48 17.92 0.74
CA ASN A 302 -24.06 17.57 2.01
C ASN A 302 -25.38 18.34 2.15
N ARG A 303 -26.44 17.61 2.48
CA ARG A 303 -27.71 18.21 2.83
C ARG A 303 -27.99 17.84 4.25
N PHE A 304 -27.55 18.70 5.15
CA PHE A 304 -27.87 18.56 6.56
C PHE A 304 -29.39 18.37 6.75
N VAL A 305 -29.75 17.24 7.33
CA VAL A 305 -31.15 16.92 7.66
C VAL A 305 -31.35 17.23 9.15
N PRO A 306 -32.48 17.85 9.54
CA PRO A 306 -32.84 17.97 10.95
C PRO A 306 -32.69 16.61 11.66
N GLU A 307 -32.14 16.62 12.89
CA GLU A 307 -31.76 15.45 13.70
C GLU A 307 -30.30 14.97 13.55
N GLY A 308 -29.40 15.73 12.89
CA GLY A 308 -27.97 15.36 12.81
C GLY A 308 -27.70 14.22 11.85
N LYS A 309 -28.57 14.05 10.83
CA LYS A 309 -28.39 13.05 9.78
C LYS A 309 -27.79 13.72 8.56
N VAL A 310 -26.80 13.05 7.98
CA VAL A 310 -26.10 13.47 6.77
C VAL A 310 -26.73 12.77 5.58
N ARG A 311 -26.98 13.52 4.51
CA ARG A 311 -27.39 12.95 3.22
C ARG A 311 -26.68 13.66 2.11
N PHE A 312 -25.99 12.89 1.27
CA PHE A 312 -25.30 13.40 0.11
C PHE A 312 -26.18 13.38 -1.15
N ILE A 313 -26.09 14.44 -1.95
CA ILE A 313 -26.70 14.53 -3.28
C ILE A 313 -25.59 14.78 -4.30
N ASP A 314 -25.54 13.94 -5.34
CA ASP A 314 -24.61 14.13 -6.45
C ASP A 314 -25.01 15.35 -7.28
N VAL A 315 -24.18 16.40 -7.19
CA VAL A 315 -24.32 17.66 -7.94
C VAL A 315 -23.22 17.81 -9.00
N SER A 316 -22.54 16.72 -9.36
CA SER A 316 -21.30 16.78 -10.16
C SER A 316 -21.51 17.37 -11.56
N LEU A 317 -22.65 17.07 -12.19
CA LEU A 317 -22.96 17.57 -13.54
C LEU A 317 -23.38 19.03 -13.54
N GLU A 318 -24.20 19.43 -12.57
CA GLU A 318 -24.74 20.79 -12.46
C GLU A 318 -23.72 21.80 -11.94
N SER A 319 -22.85 21.38 -11.02
CA SER A 319 -21.72 22.19 -10.56
C SER A 319 -20.57 22.26 -11.57
N GLY A 320 -20.57 21.44 -12.63
CA GLY A 320 -19.50 21.47 -13.65
C GLY A 320 -18.20 20.75 -13.24
N VAL A 321 -18.13 20.13 -12.05
CA VAL A 321 -16.95 19.36 -11.63
C VAL A 321 -16.77 18.04 -12.34
N ALA A 322 -17.80 17.52 -13.04
CA ALA A 322 -17.80 16.24 -13.75
C ALA A 322 -16.86 16.17 -14.99
N GLN A 323 -15.69 16.80 -14.90
CA GLN A 323 -14.57 16.73 -15.82
C GLN A 323 -13.98 15.33 -15.82
N SER A 324 -13.59 14.86 -17.01
CA SER A 324 -12.99 13.54 -17.18
C SER A 324 -11.49 13.62 -16.92
N ALA A 325 -11.01 12.88 -15.93
CA ALA A 325 -9.59 12.72 -15.64
C ALA A 325 -9.31 11.29 -15.15
N ILE A 326 -8.04 11.00 -14.90
CA ILE A 326 -7.66 9.82 -14.12
C ILE A 326 -7.24 10.35 -12.74
N GLY A 327 -8.23 10.86 -12.00
CA GLY A 327 -8.04 11.51 -10.72
C GLY A 327 -7.65 10.50 -9.64
N PHE A 328 -6.54 10.77 -8.96
CA PHE A 328 -5.98 9.94 -7.91
C PHE A 328 -6.07 10.58 -6.53
N SER A 329 -5.86 11.90 -6.45
CA SER A 329 -6.06 12.69 -5.24
C SER A 329 -6.64 14.06 -5.59
N ALA A 330 -7.14 14.75 -4.57
CA ALA A 330 -7.54 16.14 -4.68
C ALA A 330 -7.14 16.91 -3.41
N VAL A 331 -6.91 18.21 -3.56
CA VAL A 331 -6.74 19.17 -2.47
C VAL A 331 -7.61 20.40 -2.76
N ALA A 332 -8.05 21.07 -1.70
CA ALA A 332 -8.87 22.27 -1.80
C ALA A 332 -8.21 23.46 -1.11
N ALA A 333 -8.35 24.64 -1.70
CA ALA A 333 -7.92 25.93 -1.15
C ALA A 333 -8.60 27.07 -1.93
N ASP A 334 -8.68 28.26 -1.36
CA ASP A 334 -9.07 29.46 -2.10
C ASP A 334 -7.84 30.00 -2.85
N VAL A 335 -7.67 29.62 -4.13
CA VAL A 335 -6.42 29.92 -4.87
C VAL A 335 -6.42 31.30 -5.51
N ASN A 336 -7.57 31.98 -5.51
CA ASN A 336 -7.76 33.26 -6.16
C ASN A 336 -8.16 34.38 -5.16
N ASN A 337 -8.26 34.03 -3.87
CA ASN A 337 -8.65 34.90 -2.76
C ASN A 337 -10.05 35.52 -2.92
N ASP A 338 -11.00 34.77 -3.49
CA ASP A 338 -12.39 35.21 -3.68
C ASP A 338 -13.35 34.75 -2.57
N GLY A 339 -12.86 33.98 -1.60
CA GLY A 339 -13.60 33.45 -0.47
C GLY A 339 -14.32 32.13 -0.76
N TRP A 340 -14.08 31.49 -1.90
CA TRP A 340 -14.64 30.20 -2.26
C TRP A 340 -13.54 29.14 -2.39
N GLN A 341 -13.83 27.92 -1.94
CA GLN A 341 -12.86 26.83 -2.02
C GLN A 341 -12.80 26.29 -3.46
N ASP A 342 -11.59 26.31 -4.03
CA ASP A 342 -11.25 25.72 -5.31
C ASP A 342 -10.68 24.31 -5.12
N VAL A 343 -10.64 23.51 -6.18
CA VAL A 343 -10.16 22.12 -6.11
C VAL A 343 -9.09 21.85 -7.17
N TYR A 344 -7.94 21.35 -6.71
CA TYR A 344 -6.92 20.78 -7.59
C TYR A 344 -6.98 19.26 -7.58
N VAL A 345 -6.98 18.63 -8.75
CA VAL A 345 -7.04 17.18 -8.91
C VAL A 345 -5.75 16.68 -9.54
N CYS A 346 -5.01 15.86 -8.78
CA CYS A 346 -3.85 15.14 -9.29
C CYS A 346 -4.34 13.97 -10.15
N SER A 347 -3.81 13.91 -11.37
CA SER A 347 -4.11 12.91 -12.38
C SER A 347 -2.87 12.10 -12.70
N TYR A 348 -3.08 10.81 -12.96
CA TYR A 348 -1.97 9.86 -13.04
C TYR A 348 -1.69 9.39 -14.48
N ASN A 349 -2.20 8.22 -14.88
CA ASN A 349 -1.97 7.69 -16.23
C ASN A 349 -2.87 8.39 -17.26
N ARG A 350 -2.69 8.04 -18.54
CA ARG A 350 -3.60 8.40 -19.64
C ARG A 350 -4.46 7.21 -20.03
N TYR A 351 -5.73 7.42 -20.38
CA TYR A 351 -6.62 6.34 -20.86
C TYR A 351 -5.99 5.58 -22.02
N GLY A 352 -5.84 4.26 -21.85
CA GLY A 352 -5.20 3.37 -22.84
C GLY A 352 -3.68 3.36 -22.80
N THR A 353 -3.05 4.12 -21.91
CA THR A 353 -1.61 4.13 -21.65
C THR A 353 -1.34 3.50 -20.29
N VAL A 354 -0.45 2.50 -20.27
CA VAL A 354 -0.12 1.74 -19.05
C VAL A 354 1.26 2.12 -18.49
N MET A 355 2.09 2.82 -19.26
CA MET A 355 3.46 3.18 -18.86
C MET A 355 3.80 4.64 -19.18
N PRO A 356 4.59 5.31 -18.33
CA PRO A 356 5.10 6.64 -18.62
C PRO A 356 6.08 6.61 -19.80
N ASP A 357 6.22 7.72 -20.49
CA ASP A 357 7.18 7.89 -21.60
C ASP A 357 8.63 8.10 -21.11
N SER A 358 8.80 8.45 -19.85
CA SER A 358 10.10 8.59 -19.17
C SER A 358 9.92 8.40 -17.67
N TRP A 359 10.95 7.93 -16.96
CA TRP A 359 10.89 7.79 -15.49
C TRP A 359 10.95 9.15 -14.79
N THR A 360 11.90 9.99 -15.18
CA THR A 360 12.18 11.27 -14.50
C THR A 360 11.70 12.48 -15.27
N GLY A 361 11.26 12.31 -16.51
CA GLY A 361 10.78 13.41 -17.36
C GLY A 361 9.48 13.03 -18.06
N ALA A 362 8.62 12.25 -17.39
CA ALA A 362 7.34 11.85 -17.97
C ALA A 362 6.49 13.08 -18.27
N THR A 363 5.79 13.10 -19.39
CA THR A 363 4.83 14.20 -19.69
C THR A 363 3.56 13.69 -20.35
N ASN A 364 3.38 12.37 -20.39
CA ASN A 364 2.30 11.70 -21.12
C ASN A 364 1.12 11.23 -20.25
N GLY A 365 1.03 11.70 -19.01
CA GLY A 365 -0.09 11.48 -18.10
C GLY A 365 -1.38 12.19 -18.53
N THR A 366 -2.44 12.01 -17.76
CA THR A 366 -3.66 12.84 -17.93
C THR A 366 -3.40 14.20 -17.29
N PRO A 367 -3.68 15.33 -17.97
CA PRO A 367 -3.49 16.65 -17.37
C PRO A 367 -4.28 16.80 -16.07
N ASN A 368 -3.63 17.35 -15.04
CA ASN A 368 -4.25 17.73 -13.79
C ASN A 368 -5.35 18.78 -14.01
N LEU A 369 -6.30 18.83 -13.08
CA LEU A 369 -7.41 19.80 -13.11
C LEU A 369 -7.22 20.83 -12.01
N LEU A 370 -7.59 22.07 -12.31
CA LEU A 370 -7.83 23.13 -11.34
C LEU A 370 -9.24 23.61 -11.61
N LEU A 371 -10.14 23.33 -10.68
CA LEU A 371 -11.55 23.67 -10.71
C LEU A 371 -11.73 24.88 -9.80
N VAL A 372 -11.94 26.05 -10.39
CA VAL A 372 -12.19 27.29 -9.64
C VAL A 372 -13.68 27.48 -9.42
N ASN A 373 -14.09 27.61 -8.17
CA ASN A 373 -15.47 27.87 -7.78
C ASN A 373 -15.88 29.27 -8.25
N GLN A 374 -17.09 29.42 -8.78
CA GLN A 374 -17.59 30.69 -9.31
C GLN A 374 -18.49 31.44 -8.31
N GLY A 375 -18.71 30.87 -7.11
CA GLY A 375 -19.58 31.43 -6.08
C GLY A 375 -21.07 31.39 -6.39
N ASP A 376 -21.46 30.68 -7.46
CA ASP A 376 -22.85 30.45 -7.87
C ASP A 376 -23.24 28.96 -7.86
N GLY A 377 -22.44 28.13 -7.17
CA GLY A 377 -22.59 26.68 -7.12
C GLY A 377 -21.98 25.95 -8.32
N THR A 378 -21.26 26.67 -9.20
CA THR A 378 -20.56 26.08 -10.34
C THR A 378 -19.04 26.24 -10.26
N TYR A 379 -18.33 25.36 -10.95
CA TYR A 379 -16.88 25.33 -11.08
C TYR A 379 -16.47 25.51 -12.55
N ARG A 380 -15.37 26.21 -12.75
CA ARG A 380 -14.71 26.36 -14.06
C ARG A 380 -13.37 25.62 -14.03
N SER A 381 -13.11 24.77 -15.02
CA SER A 381 -11.78 24.18 -15.19
C SER A 381 -10.83 25.18 -15.83
N VAL A 382 -9.76 25.55 -15.14
CA VAL A 382 -8.82 26.62 -15.54
C VAL A 382 -7.36 26.18 -15.62
N ALA A 383 -7.06 24.89 -15.38
CA ALA A 383 -5.69 24.39 -15.25
C ALA A 383 -4.74 24.82 -16.39
N GLU A 384 -5.19 24.75 -17.64
CA GLU A 384 -4.38 25.13 -18.81
C GLU A 384 -4.15 26.65 -18.87
N GLU A 385 -5.21 27.43 -18.60
CA GLU A 385 -5.15 28.89 -18.57
C GLU A 385 -4.20 29.39 -17.47
N TRP A 386 -4.21 28.71 -16.32
CA TRP A 386 -3.48 29.11 -15.12
C TRP A 386 -2.10 28.45 -15.01
N GLY A 387 -1.73 27.53 -15.92
CA GLY A 387 -0.38 26.96 -16.01
C GLY A 387 -0.13 25.72 -15.13
N VAL A 388 -1.18 25.08 -14.60
CA VAL A 388 -1.10 23.90 -13.70
C VAL A 388 -1.77 22.65 -14.27
N ALA A 389 -2.06 22.62 -15.58
CA ALA A 389 -2.45 21.42 -16.31
C ALA A 389 -1.25 20.46 -16.49
N ASP A 390 -0.62 20.09 -15.38
CA ASP A 390 0.53 19.20 -15.34
C ASP A 390 0.14 17.83 -15.89
N SER A 391 0.87 17.36 -16.90
CA SER A 391 0.68 16.05 -17.52
C SER A 391 1.78 15.06 -17.15
N ARG A 392 2.54 15.35 -16.09
CA ARG A 392 3.27 14.34 -15.32
C ARG A 392 2.30 13.39 -14.62
N TRP A 393 2.83 12.36 -13.98
CA TRP A 393 2.01 11.34 -13.33
C TRP A 393 1.88 11.69 -11.85
N SER A 394 0.91 12.55 -11.51
CA SER A 394 0.77 13.14 -10.18
C SER A 394 0.02 12.23 -9.22
N TYR A 395 0.52 12.11 -7.98
CA TYR A 395 -0.11 11.32 -6.91
C TYR A 395 -0.70 12.16 -5.79
N ALA A 396 -0.02 13.24 -5.42
CA ALA A 396 -0.39 14.07 -4.29
C ALA A 396 0.00 15.52 -4.57
N ALA A 397 -0.72 16.44 -3.95
CA ALA A 397 -0.38 17.84 -3.97
C ALA A 397 -0.73 18.46 -2.61
N GLN A 398 -0.22 19.65 -2.36
CA GLN A 398 -0.63 20.48 -1.23
C GLN A 398 -0.51 21.95 -1.58
N PHE A 399 -1.54 22.71 -1.21
CA PHE A 399 -1.51 24.16 -1.25
C PHE A 399 -0.82 24.74 0.00
N ILE A 400 -0.07 25.81 -0.19
CA ILE A 400 0.62 26.53 0.88
C ILE A 400 0.91 27.96 0.41
N ASP A 401 0.85 28.95 1.29
CA ASP A 401 1.38 30.30 1.02
C ASP A 401 2.88 30.30 1.38
N LEU A 402 3.75 29.96 0.41
CA LEU A 402 5.16 29.68 0.69
C LEU A 402 5.99 30.96 0.84
N ASP A 403 5.66 32.00 0.08
CA ASP A 403 6.37 33.29 0.13
C ASP A 403 5.65 34.37 0.95
N VAL A 404 4.53 34.01 1.58
CA VAL A 404 3.77 34.83 2.53
C VAL A 404 3.20 36.09 1.87
N ASP A 405 2.83 35.98 0.60
CA ASP A 405 2.21 37.05 -0.17
C ASP A 405 0.66 37.02 -0.13
N GLY A 406 0.12 35.93 0.43
CA GLY A 406 -1.30 35.73 0.68
C GLY A 406 -2.03 34.98 -0.42
N ASP A 407 -1.39 34.60 -1.53
CA ASP A 407 -1.95 33.62 -2.45
C ASP A 407 -1.43 32.20 -2.17
N GLN A 408 -2.14 31.18 -2.69
CA GLN A 408 -1.80 29.79 -2.43
C GLN A 408 -0.91 29.25 -3.54
N ASP A 409 0.34 28.95 -3.22
CA ASP A 409 1.26 28.16 -4.02
C ASP A 409 0.89 26.68 -3.97
N LEU A 410 1.40 25.91 -4.93
CA LEU A 410 1.05 24.51 -5.08
C LEU A 410 2.28 23.64 -5.29
N TYR A 411 2.53 22.71 -4.37
CA TYR A 411 3.48 21.63 -4.59
C TYR A 411 2.78 20.39 -5.14
N VAL A 412 3.33 19.78 -6.19
CA VAL A 412 2.80 18.55 -6.81
C VAL A 412 3.87 17.46 -6.77
N ALA A 413 3.56 16.36 -6.09
CA ALA A 413 4.36 15.15 -6.05
C ALA A 413 3.98 14.23 -7.23
N ASN A 414 4.94 14.04 -8.13
CA ASN A 414 4.84 13.26 -9.34
C ASN A 414 5.58 11.93 -9.18
N ASP A 415 4.89 10.80 -9.39
CA ASP A 415 5.53 9.48 -9.40
C ASP A 415 6.47 9.35 -10.60
N PHE A 416 6.04 9.86 -11.75
CA PHE A 416 6.86 9.93 -12.95
C PHE A 416 6.89 11.35 -13.49
N GLY A 417 8.10 11.80 -13.84
CA GLY A 417 8.38 13.21 -14.06
C GLY A 417 8.79 13.91 -12.77
N GLU A 418 9.54 15.01 -12.89
CA GLU A 418 10.02 15.78 -11.76
C GLU A 418 8.84 16.32 -10.93
N ASN A 419 8.98 16.40 -9.61
CA ASN A 419 8.02 17.12 -8.77
C ASN A 419 7.99 18.60 -9.17
N ALA A 420 6.88 19.27 -8.88
CA ALA A 420 6.66 20.66 -9.24
C ALA A 420 6.42 21.50 -8.00
N LEU A 421 6.94 22.73 -8.01
CA LEU A 421 6.52 23.78 -7.09
C LEU A 421 6.02 24.94 -7.95
N TYR A 422 4.72 25.10 -7.99
CA TYR A 422 4.06 26.16 -8.72
C TYR A 422 3.87 27.36 -7.80
N ARG A 423 4.61 28.45 -8.06
CA ARG A 423 4.34 29.73 -7.41
C ARG A 423 3.13 30.38 -8.06
N ASN A 424 2.14 30.79 -7.28
CA ASN A 424 1.01 31.58 -7.76
C ASN A 424 1.40 33.06 -7.80
N ASP A 425 1.04 33.76 -8.87
CA ASP A 425 1.31 35.19 -9.02
C ASP A 425 -0.02 35.88 -9.40
N GLY A 426 -1.03 35.75 -8.53
CA GLY A 426 -2.35 36.36 -8.74
C GLY A 426 -3.20 35.69 -9.83
N GLY A 427 -3.33 34.37 -9.76
CA GLY A 427 -4.15 33.56 -10.67
C GLY A 427 -3.41 33.04 -11.89
N ARG A 428 -2.08 32.99 -11.81
CA ARG A 428 -1.23 32.35 -12.79
C ARG A 428 -0.06 31.71 -12.08
N PHE A 429 0.10 30.42 -12.31
CA PHE A 429 1.12 29.62 -11.68
C PHE A 429 2.35 29.48 -12.60
N THR A 430 3.53 29.49 -11.98
CA THR A 430 4.81 29.25 -12.66
C THR A 430 5.58 28.17 -11.89
N ASP A 431 6.03 27.12 -12.59
CA ASP A 431 6.87 26.09 -11.98
C ASP A 431 8.25 26.70 -11.62
N GLY A 432 8.46 26.94 -10.33
CA GLY A 432 9.64 27.54 -9.73
C GLY A 432 10.58 26.52 -9.08
N ALA A 433 10.37 25.21 -9.25
CA ALA A 433 11.17 24.18 -8.55
C ALA A 433 12.68 24.31 -8.81
N VAL A 434 13.08 24.68 -10.05
CA VAL A 434 14.48 24.94 -10.42
C VAL A 434 15.03 26.18 -9.71
N GLU A 435 14.27 27.27 -9.71
CA GLU A 435 14.68 28.55 -9.11
C GLU A 435 14.86 28.42 -7.59
N MET A 436 13.99 27.63 -6.96
CA MET A 436 14.01 27.34 -5.52
C MET A 436 15.00 26.23 -5.14
N GLY A 437 15.62 25.56 -6.12
CA GLY A 437 16.63 24.53 -5.89
C GLY A 437 16.10 23.22 -5.31
N ILE A 438 14.80 22.94 -5.51
CA ILE A 438 14.08 21.78 -4.94
C ILE A 438 13.61 20.78 -6.00
N VAL A 439 14.21 20.83 -7.21
CA VAL A 439 13.92 19.85 -8.26
C VAL A 439 14.16 18.44 -7.74
N ASP A 440 13.09 17.66 -7.68
CA ASP A 440 13.11 16.26 -7.30
C ASP A 440 12.72 15.43 -8.53
N PRO A 441 13.56 14.50 -9.03
CA PRO A 441 13.36 13.79 -10.30
C PRO A 441 12.15 12.84 -10.36
N GLY A 442 11.23 12.91 -9.41
CA GLY A 442 9.98 12.17 -9.36
C GLY A 442 9.96 11.08 -8.29
N PHE A 443 9.13 10.07 -8.50
CA PHE A 443 8.75 9.04 -7.54
C PHE A 443 8.02 9.57 -6.31
N GLY A 444 7.47 10.79 -6.40
CA GLY A 444 6.67 11.45 -5.38
C GLY A 444 5.38 10.69 -5.09
N MET A 445 5.17 10.36 -3.82
CA MET A 445 3.99 9.64 -3.33
C MET A 445 3.10 10.47 -2.42
N GLY A 446 3.69 11.47 -1.75
CA GLY A 446 3.02 12.25 -0.73
C GLY A 446 3.81 13.50 -0.42
N VAL A 447 3.11 14.55 -0.02
CA VAL A 447 3.66 15.85 0.35
C VAL A 447 2.97 16.32 1.65
N SER A 448 3.76 16.93 2.53
CA SER A 448 3.29 17.61 3.73
C SER A 448 4.18 18.82 4.02
N PHE A 449 3.58 19.98 4.27
CA PHE A 449 4.25 21.15 4.83
C PHE A 449 4.00 21.27 6.33
N GLY A 450 4.98 21.80 7.07
CA GLY A 450 4.84 22.17 8.48
C GLY A 450 6.14 22.76 9.03
N ASP A 451 6.06 23.52 10.12
CA ASP A 451 7.22 24.06 10.83
C ASP A 451 7.79 22.98 11.77
N TYR A 452 8.72 22.17 11.24
CA TYR A 452 9.23 20.98 11.92
C TYR A 452 10.20 21.33 13.06
N ASP A 453 10.98 22.40 12.91
CA ASP A 453 11.98 22.81 13.89
C ASP A 453 11.58 24.03 14.74
N ASN A 454 10.37 24.57 14.53
CA ASN A 454 9.79 25.72 15.22
C ASN A 454 10.55 27.04 14.96
N ASP A 455 11.12 27.21 13.77
CA ASP A 455 11.79 28.45 13.37
C ASP A 455 10.85 29.49 12.73
N GLY A 456 9.62 29.08 12.41
CA GLY A 456 8.57 29.92 11.87
C GLY A 456 8.47 29.91 10.34
N ASP A 457 9.36 29.18 9.65
CA ASP A 457 9.28 28.93 8.22
C ASP A 457 8.61 27.57 7.94
N PHE A 458 8.07 27.37 6.73
CA PHE A 458 7.47 26.09 6.36
C PHE A 458 8.53 25.11 5.84
N ASP A 459 8.64 23.94 6.47
CA ASP A 459 9.42 22.82 5.97
C ASP A 459 8.60 21.93 5.03
N LEU A 460 9.23 21.54 3.92
CA LEU A 460 8.68 20.59 2.96
C LEU A 460 9.14 19.16 3.26
N HIS A 461 8.19 18.26 3.50
CA HIS A 461 8.42 16.82 3.57
C HIS A 461 7.73 16.10 2.41
N VAL A 462 8.52 15.38 1.60
CA VAL A 462 8.04 14.61 0.45
C VAL A 462 8.44 13.15 0.62
N THR A 463 7.46 12.25 0.51
CA THR A 463 7.73 10.81 0.49
C THR A 463 7.89 10.35 -0.93
N ASN A 464 8.98 9.62 -1.21
CA ASN A 464 9.24 9.04 -2.52
C ASN A 464 9.19 7.50 -2.47
N MET A 465 8.53 6.86 -3.44
CA MET A 465 8.60 5.40 -3.66
C MET A 465 10.04 4.95 -3.95
N SER A 466 10.87 5.89 -4.39
CA SER A 466 12.30 5.72 -4.60
C SER A 466 13.05 7.04 -4.39
N SER A 467 13.53 7.33 -3.18
CA SER A 467 14.59 8.33 -3.03
C SER A 467 15.91 7.77 -3.59
N THR A 468 16.89 8.61 -3.92
CA THR A 468 18.19 8.21 -4.47
C THR A 468 18.95 7.16 -3.62
N ALA A 469 18.49 6.86 -2.39
CA ALA A 469 18.93 5.75 -1.55
C ALA A 469 18.33 4.37 -1.92
N GLY A 470 17.14 4.30 -2.50
CA GLY A 470 16.60 3.07 -3.14
C GLY A 470 17.46 2.64 -4.34
N LYS A 471 18.09 3.61 -5.01
CA LYS A 471 18.99 3.36 -6.14
C LYS A 471 20.34 2.76 -5.78
N ARG A 472 20.83 2.78 -4.53
CA ARG A 472 22.19 2.26 -4.28
C ARG A 472 22.28 0.73 -4.15
N ILE A 473 21.18 0.02 -3.89
CA ILE A 473 21.26 -1.23 -3.08
C ILE A 473 20.78 -2.50 -3.80
N LEU A 474 19.81 -2.41 -4.73
CA LEU A 474 19.47 -3.57 -5.57
C LEU A 474 20.39 -3.75 -6.79
N GLU A 475 21.08 -2.70 -7.25
CA GLU A 475 22.08 -2.83 -8.31
C GLU A 475 23.38 -3.56 -7.85
N LEU A 476 23.49 -3.98 -6.58
CA LEU A 476 24.68 -4.67 -6.03
C LEU A 476 24.42 -5.90 -5.12
N LEU A 477 23.19 -6.21 -4.70
CA LEU A 477 22.94 -7.26 -3.68
C LEU A 477 21.82 -8.27 -4.01
N TYR A 478 21.40 -8.33 -5.28
CA TYR A 478 21.17 -9.57 -6.02
C TYR A 478 21.85 -9.50 -7.37
#